data_AF-A0A542LWJ4-F1
#
_entry.id   AF-A0A542LWJ4-F1
#
_cell.length_a   1.000
_cell.length_b   1.000
_cell.length_c   1.000
_cell.angle_alpha   90.00
_cell.angle_beta   90.00
_cell.angle_gamma   90.00
#
_symmetry.space_group_name_H-M   'P 1'
#
loop_
_entity.id
_entity.type
_entity.pdbx_description
1 polymer ?
#
loop_
_entity_poly.entity_id
_entity_poly.type
_entity_poly.pdbx_seq_one_letter_code
_entity_poly.pdbx_strand_id
1 'polypeptide(L)'
;MKTLVATLLLALLAGCATPPSGPQYDRSYTAKGQASRARFLVLHYTVGDRASSLTTLTQQEVSAHYLVTDDPVPHIYNLVDEKNAAWHAGNSSWKNFTQLNNSSIGIEIVNPGWKDTPGGRVYTPFAQSQIDALIPLVRDIVTRHHIAPENVLGHSDIAPLRKQDPGPMFPWRQLAAAGLVAWPDANRVAALTPIFQLQLPDVAWYQKKLAAWGYGLVQSGNLDEQTRTVLSAFQMKYRPTNIDGLPDLETAVLLEALTNPRGALPQPFPAPAPHYQYQPVQSQYQPAQPQPQYQPVQPQAPATQPQPAPAAPPLPTTPPAAAPGSPTAVPATPPVPVQQ
;
A
#
# COMPACT_ATOMS: atom_id res chain seq x y z
N MET A 1 -26.62 25.06 58.41
CA MET A 1 -26.32 25.98 57.28
C MET A 1 -25.03 25.62 56.50
N LYS A 2 -24.56 24.36 56.48
CA LYS A 2 -23.38 23.95 55.67
C LYS A 2 -23.67 22.85 54.64
N THR A 3 -24.83 22.19 54.74
CA THR A 3 -25.26 21.12 53.83
C THR A 3 -26.12 21.58 52.64
N LEU A 4 -26.54 22.85 52.62
CA LEU A 4 -27.37 23.43 51.55
C LEU A 4 -26.57 24.13 50.44
N VAL A 5 -25.25 24.30 50.60
CA VAL A 5 -24.38 24.95 49.61
C VAL A 5 -23.80 23.95 48.60
N ALA A 6 -23.72 22.66 48.97
CA ALA A 6 -23.14 21.62 48.11
C ALA A 6 -24.06 21.17 46.96
N THR A 7 -25.38 21.29 47.11
CA THR A 7 -26.35 20.91 46.07
C THR A 7 -26.55 21.98 45.01
N LEU A 8 -26.16 23.24 45.26
CA LEU A 8 -26.29 24.32 44.27
C LEU A 8 -25.10 24.39 43.30
N LEU A 9 -23.93 23.81 43.64
CA LEU A 9 -22.76 23.79 42.76
C LEU A 9 -22.77 22.66 41.71
N LEU A 10 -23.56 21.59 41.88
CA LEU A 10 -23.67 20.52 40.88
C LEU A 10 -24.61 20.86 39.70
N ALA A 11 -25.43 21.91 39.80
CA ALA A 11 -26.36 22.30 38.74
C ALA A 11 -25.72 23.18 37.65
N LEU A 12 -24.47 23.63 37.82
CA LEU A 12 -23.78 24.54 36.89
C LEU A 12 -22.89 23.84 35.85
N LEU A 13 -22.88 22.51 35.79
CA LEU A 13 -22.17 21.71 34.78
C LEU A 13 -23.07 21.27 33.61
N ALA A 14 -24.26 21.87 33.47
CA ALA A 14 -25.05 21.75 32.24
C ALA A 14 -24.37 22.57 31.13
N GLY A 15 -23.24 22.07 30.62
CA GLY A 15 -22.62 22.57 29.41
C GLY A 15 -23.66 22.48 28.29
N CYS A 16 -24.03 23.63 27.73
CA CYS A 16 -24.86 23.70 26.54
C CYS A 16 -24.17 22.92 25.42
N ALA A 17 -24.52 21.65 25.25
CA ALA A 17 -24.14 20.88 24.07
C ALA A 17 -24.86 21.55 22.89
N THR A 18 -24.13 22.39 22.17
CA THR A 18 -24.60 22.88 20.88
C THR A 18 -24.95 21.65 20.03
N PRO A 19 -26.19 21.52 19.54
CA PRO A 19 -26.52 20.41 18.66
C PRO A 19 -25.56 20.44 17.48
N PRO A 20 -24.98 19.29 17.07
CA PRO A 20 -24.00 19.27 16.01
C PRO A 20 -24.56 19.96 14.77
N SER A 21 -23.86 21.00 14.31
CA SER A 21 -24.20 21.68 13.07
C SER A 21 -23.98 20.72 11.91
N GLY A 22 -25.06 20.24 11.30
CA GLY A 22 -25.00 19.31 10.17
C GLY A 22 -26.18 18.33 10.12
N PRO A 23 -26.22 17.48 9.09
CA PRO A 23 -27.19 16.41 9.01
C PRO A 23 -27.06 15.47 10.21
N GLN A 24 -28.19 15.02 10.75
CA GLN A 24 -28.23 14.01 11.79
C GLN A 24 -28.10 12.63 11.15
N TYR A 25 -27.07 11.88 11.53
CA TYR A 25 -26.84 10.53 11.03
C TYR A 25 -27.37 9.50 12.03
N ASP A 26 -28.32 8.67 11.61
CA ASP A 26 -28.71 7.49 12.38
C ASP A 26 -27.60 6.42 12.30
N ARG A 27 -27.05 6.06 13.47
CA ARG A 27 -25.95 5.10 13.62
C ARG A 27 -26.39 3.82 14.35
N SER A 28 -27.70 3.58 14.45
CA SER A 28 -28.27 2.38 15.09
C SER A 28 -27.90 1.06 14.39
N TYR A 29 -27.45 1.14 13.13
CA TYR A 29 -27.00 -0.01 12.34
C TYR A 29 -25.51 0.10 12.01
N THR A 30 -24.79 -1.01 12.08
CA THR A 30 -23.40 -1.15 11.61
C THR A 30 -23.29 -2.35 10.69
N ALA A 31 -22.73 -2.15 9.50
CA ALA A 31 -22.56 -3.21 8.52
C ALA A 31 -21.50 -4.24 8.99
N LYS A 32 -21.80 -5.54 8.84
CA LYS A 32 -20.82 -6.62 9.07
C LYS A 32 -19.74 -6.65 7.97
N GLY A 33 -20.10 -6.30 6.74
CA GLY A 33 -19.19 -6.27 5.60
C GLY A 33 -18.29 -5.03 5.57
N GLN A 34 -17.32 -4.97 6.46
CA GLN A 34 -16.32 -3.91 6.52
C GLN A 34 -14.95 -4.46 6.90
N ALA A 35 -13.89 -3.74 6.55
CA ALA A 35 -12.51 -4.06 6.88
C ALA A 35 -11.68 -2.77 6.95
N SER A 36 -10.43 -2.89 7.40
CA SER A 36 -9.52 -1.74 7.40
C SER A 36 -9.20 -1.27 5.98
N ARG A 37 -9.00 0.04 5.82
CA ARG A 37 -8.49 0.63 4.56
C ARG A 37 -6.99 0.39 4.38
N ALA A 38 -6.23 0.31 5.47
CA ALA A 38 -4.82 -0.05 5.40
C ALA A 38 -4.69 -1.56 5.17
N ARG A 39 -4.11 -1.91 4.02
CA ARG A 39 -3.89 -3.29 3.55
C ARG A 39 -2.41 -3.65 3.48
N PHE A 40 -1.53 -2.66 3.47
CA PHE A 40 -0.09 -2.80 3.37
C PHE A 40 0.63 -2.01 4.47
N LEU A 41 1.84 -2.44 4.78
CA LEU A 41 2.79 -1.68 5.57
C LEU A 41 4.07 -1.53 4.74
N VAL A 42 4.57 -0.30 4.60
CA VAL A 42 5.73 0.00 3.76
C VAL A 42 6.85 0.59 4.62
N LEU A 43 8.01 -0.05 4.59
CA LEU A 43 9.21 0.35 5.31
C LEU A 43 10.15 1.14 4.40
N HIS A 44 10.71 2.22 4.97
CA HIS A 44 11.59 3.17 4.29
C HIS A 44 12.84 3.43 5.16
N TYR A 45 13.87 4.02 4.54
CA TYR A 45 14.89 4.78 5.27
C TYR A 45 14.84 6.25 4.84
N THR A 46 15.36 7.13 5.68
CA THR A 46 15.24 8.58 5.46
C THR A 46 16.33 9.20 4.56
N VAL A 47 17.52 8.57 4.45
CA VAL A 47 18.72 9.21 3.83
C VAL A 47 19.10 10.51 4.54
N GLY A 48 18.94 10.55 5.86
CA GLY A 48 19.22 11.74 6.65
C GLY A 48 19.26 11.47 8.14
N ASP A 49 19.67 12.46 8.91
CA ASP A 49 19.59 12.45 10.37
C ASP A 49 18.15 12.69 10.85
N ARG A 50 17.92 12.54 12.16
CA ARG A 50 16.61 12.77 12.77
C ARG A 50 16.03 14.17 12.48
N ALA A 51 16.83 15.22 12.56
CA ALA A 51 16.34 16.60 12.50
C ALA A 51 15.89 16.97 11.08
N SER A 52 16.71 16.64 10.09
CA SER A 52 16.37 16.76 8.66
C SER A 52 15.16 15.88 8.30
N SER A 53 15.11 14.64 8.78
CA SER A 53 13.99 13.73 8.54
C SER A 53 12.66 14.29 9.06
N LEU A 54 12.64 14.82 10.29
CA LEU A 54 11.45 15.46 10.85
C LEU A 54 11.03 16.68 10.04
N THR A 55 11.98 17.52 9.62
CA THR A 55 11.70 18.69 8.78
C THR A 55 11.06 18.26 7.47
N THR A 56 11.65 17.29 6.76
CA THR A 56 11.13 16.77 5.50
C THR A 56 9.73 16.16 5.67
N LEU A 57 9.53 15.29 6.65
CA LEU A 57 8.28 14.52 6.81
C LEU A 57 7.12 15.32 7.41
N THR A 58 7.36 16.56 7.85
CA THR A 58 6.32 17.43 8.44
C THR A 58 6.12 18.76 7.71
N GLN A 59 7.10 19.21 6.93
CA GLN A 59 7.07 20.54 6.30
C GLN A 59 7.21 20.51 4.77
N GLN A 60 7.42 19.34 4.16
CA GLN A 60 7.53 19.19 2.71
C GLN A 60 6.37 18.34 2.16
N GLU A 61 6.34 18.14 0.84
CA GLU A 61 5.30 17.37 0.13
C GLU A 61 5.56 15.84 0.17
N VAL A 62 6.11 15.36 1.28
CA VAL A 62 6.27 13.93 1.61
C VAL A 62 6.02 13.75 3.10
N SER A 63 5.47 12.61 3.50
CA SER A 63 5.19 12.31 4.90
C SER A 63 5.10 10.81 5.14
N ALA A 64 5.21 10.40 6.39
CA ALA A 64 5.01 9.02 6.83
C ALA A 64 4.10 9.00 8.07
N HIS A 65 3.49 7.86 8.38
CA HIS A 65 2.69 7.74 9.60
C HIS A 65 3.58 7.69 10.82
N TYR A 66 4.72 7.00 10.70
CA TYR A 66 5.68 6.84 11.78
C TYR A 66 7.10 7.17 11.35
N LEU A 67 7.90 7.71 12.28
CA LEU A 67 9.35 7.86 12.17
C LEU A 67 10.02 7.21 13.38
N VAL A 68 10.92 6.26 13.13
CA VAL A 68 11.76 5.60 14.16
C VAL A 68 13.15 6.22 14.14
N THR A 69 13.58 6.79 15.26
CA THR A 69 14.90 7.46 15.36
C THR A 69 16.06 6.49 15.55
N ASP A 70 17.28 6.99 15.44
CA ASP A 70 18.55 6.27 15.61
C ASP A 70 19.22 6.52 16.98
N ASP A 71 18.47 7.10 17.94
CA ASP A 71 18.93 7.27 19.32
C ASP A 71 19.22 5.91 20.00
N PRO A 72 20.08 5.85 21.05
CA PRO A 72 20.32 4.61 21.80
C PRO A 72 19.04 3.96 22.34
N VAL A 73 18.06 4.79 22.72
CA VAL A 73 16.68 4.39 22.97
C VAL A 73 15.82 5.08 21.91
N PRO A 74 15.41 4.37 20.84
CA PRO A 74 14.67 4.98 19.74
C PRO A 74 13.37 5.61 20.19
N HIS A 75 13.11 6.82 19.71
CA HIS A 75 11.81 7.45 19.79
C HIS A 75 11.00 7.10 18.55
N ILE A 76 9.69 6.89 18.73
CA ILE A 76 8.75 6.64 17.64
C ILE A 76 7.79 7.82 17.58
N TYR A 77 7.93 8.64 16.54
CA TYR A 77 6.98 9.72 16.28
C TYR A 77 5.79 9.18 15.49
N ASN A 78 4.56 9.57 15.83
CA ASN A 78 3.40 9.44 14.95
C ASN A 78 3.14 10.80 14.29
N LEU A 79 3.45 10.91 13.00
CA LEU A 79 3.41 12.18 12.26
C LEU A 79 2.09 12.36 11.49
N VAL A 80 1.48 11.26 11.08
CA VAL A 80 0.18 11.24 10.39
C VAL A 80 -0.70 10.16 11.04
N ASP A 81 -1.93 10.54 11.40
CA ASP A 81 -2.97 9.61 11.88
C ASP A 81 -3.28 8.59 10.78
N GLU A 82 -3.28 7.30 11.11
CA GLU A 82 -3.49 6.18 10.17
C GLU A 82 -4.85 6.20 9.44
N LYS A 83 -5.82 7.01 9.90
CA LYS A 83 -7.07 7.24 9.16
C LYS A 83 -6.88 8.14 7.93
N ASN A 84 -5.78 8.88 7.88
CA ASN A 84 -5.39 9.76 6.78
C ASN A 84 -4.31 9.07 5.94
N ALA A 85 -4.21 9.44 4.66
CA ALA A 85 -3.13 8.95 3.81
C ALA A 85 -1.87 9.82 4.01
N ALA A 86 -0.77 9.22 4.46
CA ALA A 86 0.56 9.84 4.35
C ALA A 86 1.12 9.72 2.93
N TRP A 87 2.06 10.59 2.55
CA TRP A 87 2.63 10.66 1.20
C TRP A 87 4.05 10.06 1.17
N HIS A 88 4.14 8.73 1.25
CA HIS A 88 5.42 8.01 1.33
C HIS A 88 5.72 7.09 0.13
N ALA A 89 4.71 6.41 -0.42
CA ALA A 89 4.88 5.40 -1.46
C ALA A 89 5.02 5.99 -2.88
N GLY A 90 4.36 7.12 -3.16
CA GLY A 90 4.34 7.75 -4.48
C GLY A 90 3.80 6.81 -5.58
N ASN A 91 4.33 6.93 -6.81
CA ASN A 91 4.03 5.98 -7.88
C ASN A 91 4.55 4.59 -7.50
N SER A 92 3.61 3.68 -7.24
CA SER A 92 3.85 2.41 -6.57
C SER A 92 2.80 1.38 -6.99
N SER A 93 3.18 0.11 -6.99
CA SER A 93 2.27 -1.01 -7.18
C SER A 93 2.70 -2.25 -6.40
N TRP A 94 1.73 -3.05 -5.99
CA TRP A 94 1.97 -4.39 -5.43
C TRP A 94 0.79 -5.28 -5.76
N LYS A 95 1.05 -6.44 -6.37
CA LYS A 95 0.02 -7.32 -6.93
C LYS A 95 -0.87 -6.52 -7.89
N ASN A 96 -2.18 -6.52 -7.67
CA ASN A 96 -3.16 -5.78 -8.46
C ASN A 96 -3.48 -4.38 -7.89
N PHE A 97 -2.73 -3.90 -6.90
CA PHE A 97 -2.94 -2.58 -6.29
C PHE A 97 -1.92 -1.57 -6.82
N THR A 98 -2.36 -0.32 -6.99
CA THR A 98 -1.52 0.82 -7.38
C THR A 98 -1.79 1.99 -6.44
N GLN A 99 -0.90 3.01 -6.45
CA GLN A 99 -1.03 4.21 -5.61
C GLN A 99 -1.16 3.90 -4.12
N LEU A 100 -0.17 3.19 -3.57
CA LEU A 100 -0.28 2.53 -2.27
C LEU A 100 -0.45 3.48 -1.08
N ASN A 101 -0.16 4.78 -1.20
CA ASN A 101 -0.41 5.79 -0.15
C ASN A 101 -1.83 5.66 0.45
N ASN A 102 -2.84 5.39 -0.38
CA ASN A 102 -4.24 5.36 0.05
C ASN A 102 -4.67 4.09 0.79
N SER A 103 -3.79 3.09 0.87
CA SER A 103 -4.10 1.79 1.47
C SER A 103 -2.92 1.21 2.24
N SER A 104 -1.96 2.05 2.65
CA SER A 104 -0.77 1.59 3.36
C SER A 104 -0.39 2.50 4.51
N ILE A 105 0.27 1.89 5.49
CA ILE A 105 0.95 2.61 6.58
C ILE A 105 2.45 2.66 6.28
N GLY A 106 2.98 3.84 6.00
CA GLY A 106 4.41 4.10 5.89
C GLY A 106 5.13 4.31 7.23
N ILE A 107 6.24 3.61 7.42
CA ILE A 107 7.21 3.81 8.52
C ILE A 107 8.55 4.22 7.93
N GLU A 108 9.03 5.40 8.32
CA GLU A 108 10.37 5.88 8.05
C GLU A 108 11.32 5.51 9.19
N ILE A 109 12.53 5.09 8.86
CA ILE A 109 13.56 4.71 9.83
C ILE A 109 14.77 5.61 9.58
N VAL A 110 15.21 6.36 10.59
CA VAL A 110 16.39 7.22 10.48
C VAL A 110 17.59 6.35 10.16
N ASN A 111 18.10 6.47 8.94
CA ASN A 111 19.27 5.76 8.45
C ASN A 111 19.84 6.53 7.25
N PRO A 112 21.17 6.71 7.17
CA PRO A 112 21.82 7.41 6.06
C PRO A 112 21.62 6.77 4.68
N GLY A 113 21.11 5.54 4.60
CA GLY A 113 20.91 4.79 3.37
C GLY A 113 22.24 4.27 2.86
N TRP A 114 22.72 4.80 1.74
CA TRP A 114 23.93 4.32 1.07
C TRP A 114 24.82 5.47 0.61
N LYS A 115 26.09 5.14 0.35
CA LYS A 115 27.05 6.04 -0.31
C LYS A 115 27.78 5.30 -1.41
N ASP A 116 28.00 5.96 -2.54
CA ASP A 116 28.87 5.45 -3.59
C ASP A 116 30.33 5.67 -3.19
N THR A 117 31.15 4.64 -3.37
CA THR A 117 32.59 4.66 -3.12
C THR A 117 33.33 4.17 -4.37
N PRO A 118 34.65 4.37 -4.49
CA PRO A 118 35.42 3.80 -5.60
C PRO A 118 35.30 2.27 -5.73
N GLY A 119 35.00 1.57 -4.63
CA GLY A 119 34.76 0.12 -4.59
C GLY A 119 33.31 -0.29 -4.81
N GLY A 120 32.42 0.65 -5.17
CA GLY A 120 30.99 0.41 -5.32
C GLY A 120 30.15 1.02 -4.20
N ARG A 121 28.84 0.74 -4.25
CA ARG A 121 27.85 1.26 -3.30
C ARG A 121 27.94 0.54 -1.96
N VAL A 122 28.02 1.30 -0.87
CA VAL A 122 28.03 0.79 0.51
C VAL A 122 26.76 1.24 1.22
N TYR A 123 26.03 0.29 1.79
CA TYR A 123 24.81 0.52 2.55
C TYR A 123 25.08 0.58 4.05
N THR A 124 24.34 1.42 4.76
CA THR A 124 24.50 1.63 6.20
C THR A 124 23.63 0.64 6.99
N PRO A 125 24.20 -0.13 7.94
CA PRO A 125 23.41 -1.00 8.81
C PRO A 125 22.44 -0.20 9.69
N PHE A 126 21.37 -0.85 10.12
CA PHE A 126 20.47 -0.33 11.15
C PHE A 126 20.98 -0.72 12.53
N ALA A 127 20.86 0.18 13.51
CA ALA A 127 21.20 -0.16 14.89
C ALA A 127 20.18 -1.17 15.44
N GLN A 128 20.65 -2.16 16.20
CA GLN A 128 19.76 -3.21 16.72
C GLN A 128 18.64 -2.63 17.61
N SER A 129 18.92 -1.56 18.37
CA SER A 129 17.89 -0.85 19.14
C SER A 129 16.72 -0.36 18.29
N GLN A 130 16.98 0.13 17.07
CA GLN A 130 15.93 0.55 16.13
C GLN A 130 15.06 -0.64 15.72
N ILE A 131 15.66 -1.80 15.49
CA ILE A 131 14.94 -3.01 15.09
C ILE A 131 14.11 -3.55 16.25
N ASP A 132 14.65 -3.51 17.47
CA ASP A 132 13.95 -3.91 18.70
C ASP A 132 12.73 -3.01 18.97
N ALA A 133 12.80 -1.72 18.63
CA ALA A 133 11.67 -0.80 18.69
C ALA A 133 10.68 -0.97 17.52
N LEU A 134 11.18 -1.30 16.33
CA LEU A 134 10.39 -1.45 15.11
C LEU A 134 9.51 -2.71 15.13
N ILE A 135 10.01 -3.85 15.60
CA ILE A 135 9.25 -5.11 15.63
C ILE A 135 7.91 -4.99 16.38
N PRO A 136 7.84 -4.45 17.62
CA PRO A 136 6.57 -4.27 18.31
C PRO A 136 5.66 -3.25 17.62
N LEU A 137 6.20 -2.18 17.03
CA LEU A 137 5.44 -1.22 16.23
C LEU A 137 4.78 -1.90 15.01
N VAL A 138 5.55 -2.65 14.22
CA VAL A 138 5.03 -3.38 13.06
C VAL A 138 3.99 -4.40 13.50
N ARG A 139 4.23 -5.13 14.59
CA ARG A 139 3.26 -6.10 15.13
C ARG A 139 1.95 -5.46 15.52
N ASP A 140 2.00 -4.32 16.20
CA ASP A 140 0.81 -3.55 16.60
C ASP A 140 -0.02 -3.14 15.37
N ILE A 141 0.61 -2.50 14.39
CA ILE A 141 -0.07 -2.05 13.15
C ILE A 141 -0.64 -3.25 12.39
N VAL A 142 0.16 -4.30 12.17
CA VAL A 142 -0.26 -5.51 11.46
C VAL A 142 -1.47 -6.16 12.14
N THR A 143 -1.49 -6.22 13.46
CA THR A 143 -2.59 -6.80 14.24
C THR A 143 -3.85 -5.95 14.14
N ARG A 144 -3.75 -4.63 14.36
CA ARG A 144 -4.91 -3.72 14.32
C ARG A 144 -5.56 -3.67 12.95
N HIS A 145 -4.76 -3.71 11.89
CA HIS A 145 -5.24 -3.60 10.51
C HIS A 145 -5.45 -4.95 9.81
N HIS A 146 -5.09 -6.07 10.46
CA HIS A 146 -5.12 -7.41 9.88
C HIS A 146 -4.33 -7.50 8.56
N ILE A 147 -3.16 -6.88 8.52
CA ILE A 147 -2.29 -6.86 7.33
C ILE A 147 -1.66 -8.24 7.15
N ALA A 148 -1.79 -8.81 5.96
CA ALA A 148 -1.19 -10.11 5.67
C ALA A 148 0.36 -10.01 5.63
N PRO A 149 1.13 -11.03 6.06
CA PRO A 149 2.59 -10.96 6.11
C PRO A 149 3.25 -10.66 4.75
N GLU A 150 2.65 -11.06 3.64
CA GLU A 150 3.14 -10.76 2.28
C GLU A 150 2.83 -9.32 1.82
N ASN A 151 2.15 -8.54 2.65
CA ASN A 151 1.85 -7.12 2.43
C ASN A 151 2.67 -6.22 3.38
N VAL A 152 3.66 -6.77 4.09
CA VAL A 152 4.72 -6.01 4.78
C VAL A 152 5.93 -5.92 3.86
N LEU A 153 6.17 -4.71 3.34
CA LEU A 153 6.95 -4.46 2.13
C LEU A 153 8.01 -3.38 2.38
N GLY A 154 9.08 -3.42 1.60
CA GLY A 154 9.97 -2.28 1.43
C GLY A 154 9.44 -1.34 0.34
N HIS A 155 9.92 -0.10 0.33
CA HIS A 155 9.64 0.80 -0.80
C HIS A 155 10.21 0.25 -2.13
N SER A 156 11.33 -0.46 -2.06
CA SER A 156 11.94 -1.19 -3.18
C SER A 156 11.03 -2.28 -3.73
N ASP A 157 10.16 -2.88 -2.91
CA ASP A 157 9.21 -3.89 -3.39
C ASP A 157 8.14 -3.28 -4.30
N ILE A 158 7.68 -2.08 -3.94
CA ILE A 158 6.52 -1.44 -4.58
C ILE A 158 6.91 -0.43 -5.66
N ALA A 159 8.17 0.00 -5.68
CA ALA A 159 8.71 0.95 -6.64
C ALA A 159 10.16 0.61 -7.03
N PRO A 160 10.45 -0.62 -7.49
CA PRO A 160 11.81 -1.12 -7.69
C PRO A 160 12.64 -0.27 -8.66
N LEU A 161 12.00 0.34 -9.67
CA LEU A 161 12.67 1.19 -10.66
C LEU A 161 13.06 2.57 -10.14
N ARG A 162 12.61 2.95 -8.95
CA ARG A 162 12.79 4.30 -8.37
C ARG A 162 13.44 4.26 -7.00
N LYS A 163 13.22 3.18 -6.24
CA LYS A 163 13.49 3.11 -4.81
C LYS A 163 14.24 1.83 -4.45
N GLN A 164 15.13 1.97 -3.47
CA GLN A 164 16.04 0.92 -2.99
C GLN A 164 15.85 0.68 -1.48
N ASP A 165 15.11 1.55 -0.80
CA ASP A 165 14.82 1.49 0.63
C ASP A 165 13.84 0.36 0.98
N PRO A 166 14.02 -0.31 2.14
CA PRO A 166 14.96 -0.02 3.22
C PRO A 166 16.38 -0.59 3.01
N GLY A 167 16.71 -1.10 1.82
CA GLY A 167 18.06 -1.54 1.49
C GLY A 167 18.37 -3.00 1.88
N PRO A 168 19.54 -3.53 1.45
CA PRO A 168 19.95 -4.90 1.75
C PRO A 168 20.42 -5.07 3.20
N MET A 169 20.71 -3.96 3.90
CA MET A 169 21.12 -3.98 5.30
C MET A 169 19.93 -4.01 6.27
N PHE A 170 18.70 -3.88 5.77
CA PHE A 170 17.51 -4.03 6.60
C PHE A 170 17.32 -5.51 6.98
N PRO A 171 17.17 -5.85 8.28
CA PRO A 171 17.19 -7.23 8.74
C PRO A 171 15.83 -7.91 8.62
N TRP A 172 15.34 -8.10 7.38
CA TRP A 172 14.04 -8.73 7.09
C TRP A 172 13.84 -10.09 7.79
N ARG A 173 14.91 -10.87 7.97
CA ARG A 173 14.89 -12.15 8.69
C ARG A 173 14.42 -12.02 10.14
N GLN A 174 14.71 -10.91 10.83
CA GLN A 174 14.25 -10.69 12.20
C GLN A 174 12.73 -10.48 12.25
N LEU A 175 12.16 -9.73 11.30
CA LEU A 175 10.70 -9.56 11.17
C LEU A 175 10.03 -10.87 10.76
N ALA A 176 10.64 -11.66 9.87
CA ALA A 176 10.16 -12.98 9.51
C ALA A 176 10.14 -13.95 10.70
N ALA A 177 11.21 -13.98 11.50
CA ALA A 177 11.26 -14.77 12.73
C ALA A 177 10.19 -14.34 13.76
N ALA A 178 9.78 -13.07 13.74
CA ALA A 178 8.67 -12.54 14.53
C ALA A 178 7.28 -12.82 13.93
N GLY A 179 7.20 -13.51 12.78
CA GLY A 179 5.95 -13.86 12.09
C GLY A 179 5.30 -12.71 11.31
N LEU A 180 6.02 -11.62 11.07
CA LEU A 180 5.46 -10.38 10.53
C LEU A 180 5.58 -10.24 9.01
N VAL A 181 6.49 -11.01 8.39
CA VAL A 181 6.79 -10.93 6.95
C VAL A 181 6.79 -12.33 6.37
N ALA A 182 6.22 -12.49 5.17
CA ALA A 182 6.30 -13.75 4.44
C ALA A 182 7.76 -14.06 4.07
N TRP A 183 8.22 -15.27 4.37
CA TRP A 183 9.60 -15.68 4.18
C TRP A 183 9.69 -17.09 3.58
N PRO A 184 10.66 -17.37 2.70
CA PRO A 184 10.86 -18.73 2.16
C PRO A 184 11.12 -19.74 3.28
N ASP A 185 10.36 -20.85 3.28
CA ASP A 185 10.60 -21.96 4.21
C ASP A 185 11.93 -22.67 3.89
N ALA A 186 12.77 -22.87 4.91
CA ALA A 186 14.11 -23.41 4.73
C ALA A 186 14.11 -24.86 4.23
N ASN A 187 13.15 -25.69 4.67
CA ASN A 187 13.04 -27.07 4.21
C ASN A 187 12.59 -27.12 2.75
N ARG A 188 11.65 -26.23 2.36
CA ARG A 188 11.22 -26.09 0.98
C ARG A 188 12.35 -25.62 0.08
N VAL A 189 13.14 -24.63 0.51
CA VAL A 189 14.36 -24.18 -0.19
C VAL A 189 15.30 -25.35 -0.40
N ALA A 190 15.65 -26.10 0.65
CA ALA A 190 16.55 -27.25 0.56
C ALA A 190 16.04 -28.35 -0.39
N ALA A 191 14.72 -28.61 -0.40
CA ALA A 191 14.11 -29.58 -1.29
C ALA A 191 14.12 -29.16 -2.78
N LEU A 192 14.05 -27.85 -3.04
CA LEU A 192 14.04 -27.29 -4.39
C LEU A 192 15.44 -27.15 -4.98
N THR A 193 16.47 -26.86 -4.17
CA THR A 193 17.85 -26.65 -4.61
C THR A 193 18.37 -27.70 -5.59
N PRO A 194 18.30 -29.03 -5.32
CA PRO A 194 18.85 -30.01 -6.24
C PRO A 194 18.14 -30.04 -7.61
N ILE A 195 16.88 -29.61 -7.68
CA ILE A 195 16.11 -29.57 -8.93
C ILE A 195 16.60 -28.41 -9.82
N PHE A 196 16.74 -27.23 -9.24
CA PHE A 196 17.19 -26.03 -9.97
C PHE A 196 18.70 -26.06 -10.28
N GLN A 197 19.47 -26.86 -9.55
CA GLN A 197 20.89 -27.06 -9.81
C GLN A 197 21.14 -27.84 -11.12
N LEU A 198 20.20 -28.69 -11.54
CA LEU A 198 20.31 -29.42 -12.81
C LEU A 198 20.24 -28.48 -14.00
N GLN A 199 19.33 -27.50 -13.95
CA GLN A 199 19.09 -26.55 -15.02
C GLN A 199 18.44 -25.28 -14.44
N LEU A 200 19.05 -24.13 -14.70
CA LEU A 200 18.45 -22.85 -14.34
C LEU A 200 17.27 -22.53 -15.28
N PRO A 201 16.19 -21.93 -14.75
CA PRO A 201 15.11 -21.38 -15.57
C PRO A 201 15.58 -20.27 -16.49
N ASP A 202 14.83 -20.02 -17.56
CA ASP A 202 15.01 -18.85 -18.42
C ASP A 202 14.48 -17.55 -17.76
N VAL A 203 14.76 -16.40 -18.37
CA VAL A 203 14.37 -15.09 -17.84
C VAL A 203 12.85 -14.94 -17.76
N ALA A 204 12.11 -15.51 -18.73
CA ALA A 204 10.65 -15.47 -18.73
C ALA A 204 10.06 -16.12 -17.47
N TRP A 205 10.67 -17.21 -16.99
CA TRP A 205 10.30 -17.83 -15.73
C TRP A 205 10.48 -16.89 -14.54
N TYR A 206 11.63 -16.21 -14.42
CA TYR A 206 11.86 -15.26 -13.30
C TYR A 206 10.85 -14.12 -13.33
N GLN A 207 10.60 -13.55 -14.51
CA GLN A 207 9.62 -12.47 -14.66
C GLN A 207 8.22 -12.92 -14.23
N LYS A 208 7.81 -14.12 -14.64
CA LYS A 208 6.52 -14.71 -14.23
C LYS A 208 6.44 -14.93 -12.72
N LYS A 209 7.52 -15.39 -12.09
CA LYS A 209 7.56 -15.61 -10.63
C LYS A 209 7.54 -14.32 -9.84
N LEU A 210 8.29 -13.30 -10.26
CA LEU A 210 8.26 -11.97 -9.67
C LEU A 210 6.85 -11.36 -9.76
N ALA A 211 6.21 -11.45 -10.93
CA ALA A 211 4.83 -10.99 -11.13
C ALA A 211 3.84 -11.76 -10.26
N ALA A 212 3.97 -13.09 -10.17
CA ALA A 212 3.12 -13.92 -9.32
C ALA A 212 3.27 -13.60 -7.83
N TRP A 213 4.47 -13.21 -7.39
CA TRP A 213 4.71 -12.79 -6.02
C TRP A 213 4.07 -11.43 -5.71
N GLY A 214 4.20 -10.48 -6.64
CA GLY A 214 3.53 -9.18 -6.53
C GLY A 214 4.22 -8.01 -7.22
N TYR A 215 5.41 -8.19 -7.80
CA TYR A 215 6.13 -7.11 -8.47
C TYR A 215 5.44 -6.70 -9.78
N GLY A 216 5.40 -5.39 -10.03
CA GLY A 216 4.99 -4.85 -11.33
C GLY A 216 6.16 -4.85 -12.32
N LEU A 217 6.06 -5.66 -13.38
CA LEU A 217 7.04 -5.70 -14.48
C LEU A 217 6.43 -6.26 -15.77
N VAL A 218 7.04 -5.91 -16.90
CA VAL A 218 6.74 -6.48 -18.21
C VAL A 218 7.42 -7.85 -18.32
N GLN A 219 6.67 -8.86 -18.76
CA GLN A 219 7.18 -10.22 -18.96
C GLN A 219 7.69 -10.38 -20.40
N SER A 220 8.79 -9.68 -20.72
CA SER A 220 9.37 -9.59 -22.06
C SER A 220 10.10 -10.87 -22.53
N GLY A 221 10.46 -11.75 -21.59
CA GLY A 221 11.36 -12.88 -21.80
C GLY A 221 12.85 -12.50 -21.89
N ASN A 222 13.18 -11.20 -21.87
CA ASN A 222 14.55 -10.69 -22.02
C ASN A 222 15.10 -10.17 -20.69
N LEU A 223 16.42 -10.28 -20.48
CA LEU A 223 17.11 -9.68 -19.33
C LEU A 223 17.36 -8.19 -19.53
N ASP A 224 16.27 -7.42 -19.62
CA ASP A 224 16.28 -5.98 -19.72
C ASP A 224 16.57 -5.28 -18.38
N GLU A 225 16.74 -3.96 -18.41
CA GLU A 225 17.05 -3.16 -17.22
C GLU A 225 15.95 -3.25 -16.16
N GLN A 226 14.67 -3.27 -16.58
CA GLN A 226 13.55 -3.43 -15.67
C GLN A 226 13.64 -4.77 -14.94
N THR A 227 13.89 -5.85 -15.66
CA THR A 227 14.02 -7.19 -15.10
C THR A 227 15.17 -7.27 -14.11
N ARG A 228 16.35 -6.74 -14.46
CA ARG A 228 17.50 -6.70 -13.55
C ARG A 228 17.20 -5.92 -12.27
N THR A 229 16.54 -4.78 -12.41
CA THR A 229 16.23 -3.89 -11.27
C THR A 229 15.22 -4.53 -10.34
N VAL A 230 14.19 -5.19 -10.88
CA VAL A 230 13.19 -5.91 -10.07
C VAL A 230 13.79 -7.14 -9.40
N LEU A 231 14.67 -7.88 -10.09
CA LEU A 231 15.45 -8.96 -9.47
C LEU A 231 16.32 -8.45 -8.32
N SER A 232 17.03 -7.34 -8.51
CA SER A 232 17.85 -6.71 -7.48
C SER A 232 17.00 -6.32 -6.27
N ALA A 233 15.82 -5.72 -6.46
CA ALA A 233 14.91 -5.40 -5.35
C ALA A 233 14.45 -6.64 -4.56
N PHE A 234 14.13 -7.74 -5.25
CA PHE A 234 13.82 -9.02 -4.59
C PHE A 234 15.03 -9.56 -3.82
N GLN A 235 16.22 -9.52 -4.42
CA GLN A 235 17.46 -9.98 -3.79
C GLN A 235 17.80 -9.15 -2.55
N MET A 236 17.65 -7.82 -2.58
CA MET A 236 17.86 -6.96 -1.41
C MET A 236 17.04 -7.40 -0.21
N LYS A 237 15.82 -7.92 -0.43
CA LYS A 237 14.95 -8.42 0.63
C LYS A 237 15.29 -9.83 1.09
N TYR A 238 15.42 -10.78 0.16
CA TYR A 238 15.48 -12.21 0.49
C TYR A 238 16.89 -12.81 0.47
N ARG A 239 17.82 -12.14 -0.21
CA ARG A 239 19.20 -12.59 -0.44
C ARG A 239 20.20 -11.41 -0.53
N PRO A 240 20.38 -10.66 0.57
CA PRO A 240 21.15 -9.40 0.54
C PRO A 240 22.66 -9.56 0.31
N THR A 241 23.19 -10.79 0.30
CA THR A 241 24.61 -11.08 0.06
C THR A 241 25.04 -10.88 -1.39
N ASN A 242 24.11 -10.98 -2.34
CA ASN A 242 24.35 -10.57 -3.73
C ASN A 242 23.04 -10.07 -4.36
N ILE A 243 23.08 -8.80 -4.79
CA ILE A 243 21.95 -7.99 -5.27
C ILE A 243 22.20 -7.46 -6.69
N ASP A 244 23.06 -8.12 -7.47
CA ASP A 244 23.46 -7.72 -8.83
C ASP A 244 22.31 -7.68 -9.86
N GLY A 245 21.13 -8.20 -9.50
CA GLY A 245 19.98 -8.28 -10.39
C GLY A 245 20.11 -9.34 -11.48
N LEU A 246 21.06 -10.27 -11.35
CA LEU A 246 21.25 -11.36 -12.29
C LEU A 246 20.45 -12.60 -11.86
N PRO A 247 19.87 -13.35 -12.82
CA PRO A 247 19.25 -14.64 -12.52
C PRO A 247 20.28 -15.64 -11.99
N ASP A 248 19.99 -16.27 -10.85
CA ASP A 248 20.83 -17.33 -10.29
C ASP A 248 20.02 -18.40 -9.53
N LEU A 249 20.71 -19.49 -9.19
CA LEU A 249 20.13 -20.65 -8.50
C LEU A 249 19.39 -20.27 -7.21
N GLU A 250 20.03 -19.47 -6.37
CA GLU A 250 19.50 -19.14 -5.06
C GLU A 250 18.24 -18.26 -5.21
N THR A 251 18.29 -17.26 -6.09
CA THR A 251 17.15 -16.39 -6.40
C THR A 251 15.97 -17.21 -6.95
N ALA A 252 16.23 -18.16 -7.85
CA ALA A 252 15.20 -19.03 -8.39
C ALA A 252 14.53 -19.88 -7.30
N VAL A 253 15.32 -20.52 -6.45
CA VAL A 253 14.81 -21.36 -5.37
C VAL A 253 13.98 -20.55 -4.38
N LEU A 254 14.43 -19.33 -4.02
CA LEU A 254 13.68 -18.44 -3.12
C LEU A 254 12.35 -18.00 -3.74
N LEU A 255 12.33 -17.66 -5.03
CA LEU A 255 11.11 -17.30 -5.76
C LEU A 255 10.11 -18.48 -5.82
N GLU A 256 10.59 -19.69 -6.13
CA GLU A 256 9.74 -20.88 -6.16
C GLU A 256 9.18 -21.21 -4.77
N ALA A 257 10.01 -21.12 -3.72
CA ALA A 257 9.59 -21.36 -2.35
C ALA A 257 8.51 -20.35 -1.88
N LEU A 258 8.59 -19.09 -2.29
CA LEU A 258 7.60 -18.06 -1.96
C LEU A 258 6.30 -18.19 -2.76
N THR A 259 6.41 -18.45 -4.06
CA THR A 259 5.25 -18.49 -4.97
C THR A 259 4.53 -19.84 -4.99
N ASN A 260 5.20 -20.89 -4.52
CA ASN A 260 4.65 -22.24 -4.48
C ASN A 260 5.08 -22.97 -3.18
N PRO A 261 4.71 -22.44 -2.00
CA PRO A 261 5.24 -22.90 -0.71
C PRO A 261 4.81 -24.33 -0.34
N ARG A 262 3.70 -24.82 -0.90
CA ARG A 262 3.11 -26.13 -0.58
C ARG A 262 2.78 -27.00 -1.80
N GLY A 263 3.08 -26.54 -3.02
CA GLY A 263 2.79 -27.33 -4.20
C GLY A 263 3.79 -28.47 -4.41
N ALA A 264 3.49 -29.30 -5.38
CA ALA A 264 4.40 -30.33 -5.84
C ALA A 264 5.76 -29.72 -6.22
N LEU A 265 6.82 -30.51 -6.05
CA LEU A 265 8.14 -30.13 -6.56
C LEU A 265 8.07 -30.05 -8.09
N PRO A 266 8.64 -29.00 -8.72
CA PRO A 266 8.64 -28.89 -10.17
C PRO A 266 9.47 -30.01 -10.79
N GLN A 267 9.12 -30.39 -12.01
CA GLN A 267 10.01 -31.23 -12.83
C GLN A 267 11.23 -30.40 -13.25
N PRO A 268 12.39 -31.02 -13.50
CA PRO A 268 13.56 -30.33 -14.04
C PRO A 268 13.19 -29.55 -15.31
N PHE A 269 13.75 -28.35 -15.46
CA PHE A 269 13.50 -27.52 -16.65
C PHE A 269 14.09 -28.20 -17.89
N PRO A 270 13.36 -28.19 -19.03
CA PRO A 270 13.91 -28.73 -20.27
C PRO A 270 15.17 -27.96 -20.67
N ALA A 271 16.11 -28.64 -21.34
CA ALA A 271 17.26 -27.97 -21.92
C ALA A 271 16.78 -26.82 -22.85
N PRO A 272 17.50 -25.68 -22.88
CA PRO A 272 17.14 -24.60 -23.80
C PRO A 272 17.06 -25.16 -25.22
N ALA A 273 16.02 -24.78 -25.97
CA ALA A 273 15.98 -25.06 -27.39
C ALA A 273 17.26 -24.52 -28.06
N PRO A 274 17.88 -25.25 -29.02
CA PRO A 274 19.09 -24.80 -29.68
C PRO A 274 18.88 -23.37 -30.22
N HIS A 275 19.79 -22.49 -29.83
CA HIS A 275 19.75 -21.04 -29.99
C HIS A 275 19.04 -20.56 -31.26
N TYR A 276 17.93 -19.82 -31.11
CA TYR A 276 17.56 -18.84 -32.12
C TYR A 276 18.68 -17.80 -32.15
N GLN A 277 19.45 -17.77 -33.24
CA GLN A 277 20.46 -16.75 -33.46
C GLN A 277 19.80 -15.37 -33.36
N TYR A 278 20.37 -14.51 -32.52
CA TYR A 278 20.01 -13.10 -32.47
C TYR A 278 20.28 -12.48 -33.85
N GLN A 279 19.23 -12.19 -34.62
CA GLN A 279 19.31 -11.28 -35.75
C GLN A 279 19.04 -9.87 -35.22
N PRO A 280 20.02 -8.94 -35.28
CA PRO A 280 19.74 -7.54 -34.97
C PRO A 280 18.71 -7.04 -35.99
N VAL A 281 17.55 -6.61 -35.50
CA VAL A 281 16.60 -5.87 -36.31
C VAL A 281 17.28 -4.53 -36.63
N GLN A 282 17.61 -4.30 -37.90
CA GLN A 282 18.03 -2.97 -38.35
C GLN A 282 16.87 -2.01 -38.09
N SER A 283 17.07 -1.08 -37.18
CA SER A 283 16.13 -0.02 -36.86
C SER A 283 15.88 0.82 -38.12
N GLN A 284 14.77 0.57 -38.81
CA GLN A 284 14.21 1.55 -39.74
C GLN A 284 13.59 2.66 -38.90
N TYR A 285 14.44 3.55 -38.40
CA TYR A 285 14.01 4.75 -37.71
C TYR A 285 13.32 5.67 -38.73
N GLN A 286 11.99 5.69 -38.72
CA GLN A 286 11.23 6.76 -39.34
C GLN A 286 11.13 7.91 -38.31
N PRO A 287 11.65 9.11 -38.61
CA PRO A 287 11.51 10.24 -37.71
C PRO A 287 10.03 10.54 -37.48
N ALA A 288 9.62 10.61 -36.22
CA ALA A 288 8.29 11.10 -35.86
C ALA A 288 8.11 12.52 -36.38
N GLN A 289 6.93 12.83 -36.93
CA GLN A 289 6.59 14.19 -37.33
C GLN A 289 6.67 15.13 -36.12
N PRO A 290 7.12 16.39 -36.32
CA PRO A 290 7.22 17.35 -35.22
C PRO A 290 5.85 17.53 -34.56
N GLN A 291 5.81 17.36 -33.24
CA GLN A 291 4.63 17.69 -32.45
C GLN A 291 4.35 19.20 -32.55
N PRO A 292 3.07 19.62 -32.67
CA PRO A 292 2.75 21.04 -32.67
C PRO A 292 3.18 21.70 -31.36
N GLN A 293 3.82 22.86 -31.47
CA GLN A 293 4.27 23.65 -30.32
C GLN A 293 3.07 24.00 -29.43
N TYR A 294 3.16 23.63 -28.16
CA TYR A 294 2.19 23.99 -27.13
C TYR A 294 2.20 25.51 -26.94
N GLN A 295 1.13 26.20 -27.36
CA GLN A 295 0.90 27.59 -26.96
C GLN A 295 0.28 27.60 -25.56
N PRO A 296 0.87 28.31 -24.57
CA PRO A 296 0.25 28.45 -23.27
C PRO A 296 -1.10 29.16 -23.39
N VAL A 297 -2.15 28.52 -22.92
CA VAL A 297 -3.47 29.16 -22.80
C VAL A 297 -3.37 30.21 -21.70
N GLN A 298 -3.59 31.49 -22.04
CA GLN A 298 -3.66 32.57 -21.04
C GLN A 298 -4.82 32.29 -20.06
N PRO A 299 -4.63 32.51 -18.75
CA PRO A 299 -5.71 32.34 -17.78
C PRO A 299 -6.84 33.33 -18.10
N GLN A 300 -8.02 32.80 -18.42
CA GLN A 300 -9.23 33.61 -18.51
C GLN A 300 -9.64 34.06 -17.10
N ALA A 301 -9.95 35.34 -16.94
CA ALA A 301 -10.49 35.90 -15.70
C ALA A 301 -11.78 35.16 -15.30
N PRO A 302 -12.06 34.99 -13.99
CA PRO A 302 -13.23 34.28 -13.53
C PRO A 302 -14.51 34.96 -14.02
N ALA A 303 -15.37 34.17 -14.67
CA ALA A 303 -16.69 34.61 -15.10
C ALA A 303 -17.51 35.08 -13.89
N THR A 304 -18.10 36.26 -14.00
CA THR A 304 -19.10 36.78 -13.07
C THR A 304 -20.28 35.81 -12.96
N GLN A 305 -20.65 35.46 -11.73
CA GLN A 305 -21.83 34.63 -11.48
C GLN A 305 -23.10 35.34 -12.03
N PRO A 306 -24.00 34.64 -12.73
CA PRO A 306 -25.27 35.22 -13.14
C PRO A 306 -26.16 35.49 -11.91
N GLN A 307 -26.80 36.66 -11.87
CA GLN A 307 -27.84 36.98 -10.89
C GLN A 307 -29.02 36.01 -10.98
N PRO A 308 -29.69 35.68 -9.85
CA PRO A 308 -30.87 34.83 -9.88
C PRO A 308 -32.05 35.54 -10.57
N ALA A 309 -32.78 34.80 -11.40
CA ALA A 309 -33.97 35.26 -12.10
C ALA A 309 -35.13 35.59 -11.13
N PRO A 310 -36.00 36.56 -11.46
CA PRO A 310 -37.17 36.89 -10.64
C PRO A 310 -38.23 35.78 -10.66
N ALA A 311 -38.95 35.63 -9.54
CA ALA A 311 -39.94 34.59 -9.31
C ALA A 311 -41.12 34.64 -10.30
N ALA A 312 -41.58 33.45 -10.71
CA ALA A 312 -42.72 33.27 -11.60
C ALA A 312 -44.06 33.66 -10.91
N PRO A 313 -45.06 34.18 -11.66
CA PRO A 313 -46.37 34.52 -11.12
C PRO A 313 -47.20 33.26 -10.77
N PRO A 314 -48.18 33.37 -9.85
CA PRO A 314 -48.96 32.23 -9.40
C PRO A 314 -49.95 31.75 -10.48
N LEU A 315 -50.16 30.43 -10.53
CA LEU A 315 -51.12 29.76 -11.41
C LEU A 315 -52.59 30.04 -11.00
N PRO A 316 -53.53 30.09 -11.97
CA PRO A 316 -54.94 30.32 -11.69
C PRO A 316 -55.59 29.13 -10.98
N THR A 317 -56.44 29.41 -10.00
CA THR A 317 -57.20 28.43 -9.24
C THR A 317 -58.37 27.88 -10.06
N THR A 318 -58.44 26.56 -10.20
CA THR A 318 -59.60 25.84 -10.72
C THR A 318 -60.55 25.48 -9.57
N PRO A 319 -61.87 25.64 -9.71
CA PRO A 319 -62.82 25.22 -8.67
C PRO A 319 -62.99 23.68 -8.66
N PRO A 320 -63.27 23.06 -7.50
CA PRO A 320 -63.38 21.61 -7.41
C PRO A 320 -64.69 21.09 -8.03
N ALA A 321 -64.57 20.07 -8.86
CA ALA A 321 -65.70 19.28 -9.37
C ALA A 321 -66.19 18.28 -8.31
N ALA A 322 -67.51 18.12 -8.24
CA ALA A 322 -68.22 17.28 -7.29
C ALA A 322 -67.95 15.76 -7.48
N ALA A 323 -67.92 15.04 -6.35
CA ALA A 323 -67.71 13.60 -6.26
C ALA A 323 -68.92 12.77 -6.73
N PRO A 324 -68.69 11.55 -7.25
CA PRO A 324 -69.66 10.48 -7.12
C PRO A 324 -69.06 9.24 -6.41
N GLY A 325 -69.80 8.79 -5.38
CA GLY A 325 -70.20 7.39 -5.19
C GLY A 325 -69.15 6.32 -4.87
N SER A 326 -69.16 5.88 -3.61
CA SER A 326 -68.53 4.64 -3.13
C SER A 326 -69.01 3.39 -3.87
N PRO A 327 -68.18 2.33 -3.89
CA PRO A 327 -68.71 1.00 -3.55
C PRO A 327 -67.82 0.22 -2.55
N THR A 328 -68.49 -0.21 -1.48
CA THR A 328 -68.49 -1.52 -0.82
C THR A 328 -67.20 -2.33 -0.59
N ALA A 329 -67.06 -2.72 0.69
CA ALA A 329 -66.10 -3.66 1.28
C ALA A 329 -66.37 -5.14 0.93
N VAL A 330 -65.30 -5.94 0.91
CA VAL A 330 -65.25 -7.43 0.98
C VAL A 330 -63.87 -7.82 1.61
N PRO A 331 -63.66 -8.98 2.27
CA PRO A 331 -63.50 -9.05 3.73
C PRO A 331 -62.15 -9.67 4.20
N ALA A 332 -61.93 -9.63 5.51
CA ALA A 332 -60.77 -10.19 6.21
C ALA A 332 -60.72 -11.73 6.17
N THR A 333 -59.51 -12.26 6.02
CA THR A 333 -59.13 -13.69 6.11
C THR A 333 -59.07 -14.16 7.58
N PRO A 334 -59.55 -15.37 7.92
CA PRO A 334 -59.47 -15.89 9.29
C PRO A 334 -58.10 -16.53 9.60
N PRO A 335 -57.70 -16.63 10.88
CA PRO A 335 -56.44 -17.24 11.28
C PRO A 335 -56.50 -18.78 11.34
N VAL A 336 -55.37 -19.41 11.06
CA VAL A 336 -55.10 -20.86 11.18
C VAL A 336 -54.86 -21.22 12.64
N PRO A 337 -55.44 -22.31 13.20
CA PRO A 337 -55.16 -22.76 14.56
C PRO A 337 -53.89 -23.61 14.61
N VAL A 338 -52.97 -23.28 15.52
CA VAL A 338 -51.85 -24.13 15.93
C VAL A 338 -52.33 -25.01 17.10
N GLN A 339 -52.10 -26.31 16.97
CA GLN A 339 -52.31 -27.30 18.02
C GLN A 339 -51.19 -27.23 19.08
N GLN A 340 -51.61 -27.45 20.33
CA GLN A 340 -50.86 -27.60 21.59
C GLN A 340 -50.49 -26.31 22.32
#